data_AF-A0A4J1QDV0-F1
#
_entry.id   AF-A0A4J1QDV0-F1
#
_cell.length_a   1.000
_cell.length_b   1.000
_cell.length_c   1.000
_cell.angle_alpha   90.00
_cell.angle_beta   90.00
_cell.angle_gamma   90.00
#
_symmetry.space_group_name_H-M   'P 1'
#
loop_
_entity.id
_entity.type
_entity.pdbx_description
1 polymer ?
#
loop_
_entity_poly.entity_id
_entity_poly.type
_entity_poly.pdbx_seq_one_letter_code
_entity_poly.pdbx_strand_id
1 'polypeptide(L)'
;MVKDVTNSLTEIKVDFQPAVINVDREAIEARVATAIAQYSGREVTVDNYKEVYEERTRFNKLIGGLDTQRKDFNRQINEPAKDFDKWVKEKIIKPIEAVTDAMSAGLNAIDEHERLMRVDVVRTTFEDRCMFAGIEKSTFADKYDEYSLKKYFKTGKYELKNTTLDEMDGLVLSEFDALEEYKANKQAIQEQAQEYDLPADSYIRHLEDGKSLVDILKMMKTDRDAEIARKEQKEIQEKAKAERLEEIAQSAKKNANANIKAYDAETGEILEQGTITPEPQNNAREVAKFEPSKPLVKLVRLELHGGLEQWENTQEYFEDNFIGFETLED
;
A
#
# COMPACT_ATOMS: atom_id res chain seq x y z
N MET A 1 -22.74 -26.65 -42.42
CA MET A 1 -21.55 -25.90 -42.90
C MET A 1 -22.02 -24.79 -43.80
N VAL A 2 -21.80 -23.53 -43.41
CA VAL A 2 -21.96 -22.40 -44.31
C VAL A 2 -20.87 -22.54 -45.37
N LYS A 3 -21.24 -22.50 -46.66
CA LYS A 3 -20.22 -22.49 -47.73
C LYS A 3 -19.36 -21.25 -47.55
N ASP A 4 -18.05 -21.43 -47.59
CA ASP A 4 -17.12 -20.30 -47.62
C ASP A 4 -17.34 -19.50 -48.91
N VAL A 5 -17.96 -18.34 -48.76
CA VAL A 5 -18.25 -17.40 -49.85
C VAL A 5 -17.11 -16.40 -50.08
N THR A 6 -16.13 -16.34 -49.17
CA THR A 6 -15.02 -15.38 -49.22
C THR A 6 -13.96 -15.76 -50.25
N ASN A 7 -13.87 -17.05 -50.62
CA ASN A 7 -13.03 -17.53 -51.72
C ASN A 7 -13.32 -16.88 -53.09
N SER A 8 -14.46 -16.20 -53.25
CA SER A 8 -14.80 -15.45 -54.48
C SER A 8 -14.37 -13.98 -54.47
N LEU A 9 -13.92 -13.46 -53.32
CA LEU A 9 -13.56 -12.05 -53.09
C LEU A 9 -12.05 -11.82 -52.95
N THR A 10 -11.22 -12.81 -53.27
CA THR A 10 -9.75 -12.74 -53.14
C THR A 10 -9.11 -11.72 -54.09
N GLU A 11 -9.82 -11.30 -55.14
CA GLU A 11 -9.33 -10.32 -56.11
C GLU A 11 -10.44 -9.35 -56.51
N ILE A 12 -10.15 -8.05 -56.43
CA ILE A 12 -10.97 -7.00 -57.06
C ILE A 12 -10.39 -6.81 -58.46
N LYS A 13 -11.09 -7.30 -59.49
CA LYS A 13 -10.69 -7.02 -60.88
C LYS A 13 -10.89 -5.54 -61.16
N VAL A 14 -9.77 -4.82 -61.37
CA VAL A 14 -9.76 -3.40 -61.71
C VAL A 14 -9.19 -3.26 -63.11
N ASP A 15 -10.04 -2.90 -64.07
CA ASP A 15 -9.61 -2.54 -65.41
C ASP A 15 -9.10 -1.09 -65.40
N PHE A 16 -7.77 -0.94 -65.30
CA PHE A 16 -7.12 0.36 -65.33
C PHE A 16 -6.57 0.65 -66.72
N GLN A 17 -7.06 1.72 -67.35
CA GLN A 17 -6.48 2.26 -68.58
C GLN A 17 -5.69 3.53 -68.24
N PRO A 18 -4.37 3.57 -68.51
CA PRO A 18 -3.57 4.77 -68.29
C PRO A 18 -4.12 5.96 -69.10
N ALA A 19 -4.18 7.13 -68.46
CA ALA A 19 -4.57 8.36 -69.15
C ALA A 19 -3.55 8.69 -70.26
N VAL A 20 -4.03 8.85 -71.50
CA VAL A 20 -3.20 9.32 -72.63
C VAL A 20 -3.29 10.84 -72.68
N ILE A 21 -2.15 11.51 -72.48
CA ILE A 21 -2.06 12.98 -72.44
C ILE A 21 -1.57 13.48 -73.79
N ASN A 22 -2.48 13.98 -74.63
CA ASN A 22 -2.16 14.57 -75.93
C ASN A 22 -2.03 16.08 -75.80
N VAL A 23 -0.82 16.60 -75.96
CA VAL A 23 -0.52 18.04 -75.91
C VAL A 23 0.35 18.37 -77.10
N ASP A 24 -0.04 19.40 -77.86
CA ASP A 24 0.79 19.98 -78.91
C ASP A 24 1.89 20.85 -78.26
N ARG A 25 2.91 20.17 -77.75
CA ARG A 25 4.00 20.80 -77.00
C ARG A 25 4.77 21.77 -77.86
N GLU A 26 5.07 21.39 -79.10
CA GLU A 26 5.84 22.21 -80.03
C GLU A 26 5.12 23.52 -80.34
N ALA A 27 3.81 23.49 -80.63
CA ALA A 27 3.07 24.73 -80.89
C ALA A 27 2.97 25.63 -79.64
N ILE A 28 2.79 25.05 -78.45
CA ILE A 28 2.71 25.80 -77.19
C ILE A 28 4.07 26.42 -76.85
N GLU A 29 5.16 25.63 -76.92
CA GLU A 29 6.52 26.09 -76.64
C GLU A 29 6.96 27.18 -77.64
N ALA A 30 6.62 27.04 -78.93
CA ALA A 30 6.92 28.07 -79.94
C ALA A 30 6.17 29.39 -79.66
N ARG A 31 4.91 29.32 -79.24
CA ARG A 31 4.14 30.51 -78.83
C ARG A 31 4.74 31.18 -77.58
N VAL A 32 5.16 30.40 -76.59
CA VAL A 32 5.82 30.92 -75.39
C VAL A 32 7.17 31.56 -75.75
N ALA A 33 7.98 30.90 -76.59
CA ALA A 33 9.26 31.44 -77.05
C ALA A 33 9.08 32.75 -77.82
N THR A 34 8.05 32.86 -78.66
CA THR A 34 7.70 34.11 -79.37
C THR A 34 7.34 35.22 -78.40
N ALA A 35 6.50 34.92 -77.40
CA ALA A 35 6.12 35.88 -76.37
C ALA A 35 7.32 36.33 -75.53
N ILE A 36 8.26 35.44 -75.22
CA ILE A 36 9.51 35.78 -74.51
C ILE A 36 10.41 36.66 -75.40
N ALA A 37 10.60 36.28 -76.66
CA ALA A 37 11.49 36.98 -77.59
C ALA A 37 11.04 38.42 -77.88
N GLN A 38 9.73 38.69 -77.84
CA GLN A 38 9.18 40.02 -78.05
C GLN A 38 9.64 41.05 -76.99
N TYR A 39 9.98 40.59 -75.78
CA TYR A 39 10.27 41.48 -74.64
C TYR A 39 11.61 41.19 -73.95
N SER A 40 12.33 40.14 -74.37
CA SER A 40 13.66 39.84 -73.87
C SER A 40 14.64 40.97 -74.21
N GLY A 41 15.34 41.49 -73.20
CA GLY A 41 16.34 42.56 -73.38
C GLY A 41 15.79 43.98 -73.50
N ARG A 42 14.47 44.21 -73.30
CA ARG A 42 13.94 45.58 -73.15
C ARG A 42 14.35 46.17 -71.80
N GLU A 43 14.97 47.33 -71.83
CA GLU A 43 15.25 48.14 -70.63
C GLU A 43 14.00 48.92 -70.23
N VAL A 44 13.70 48.95 -68.93
CA VAL A 44 12.56 49.70 -68.38
C VAL A 44 13.00 51.13 -68.12
N THR A 45 12.38 52.08 -68.80
CA THR A 45 12.64 53.52 -68.68
C THR A 45 11.37 54.26 -68.26
N VAL A 46 11.49 55.55 -67.95
CA VAL A 46 10.32 56.38 -67.58
C VAL A 46 9.31 56.47 -68.72
N ASP A 47 9.79 56.51 -69.97
CA ASP A 47 8.96 56.69 -71.16
C ASP A 47 8.15 55.43 -71.53
N ASN A 48 8.63 54.23 -71.19
CA ASN A 48 7.95 52.96 -71.49
C ASN A 48 7.32 52.27 -70.26
N TYR A 49 7.39 52.88 -69.08
CA TYR A 49 6.96 52.29 -67.81
C TYR A 49 5.53 51.71 -67.85
N LYS A 50 4.57 52.48 -68.39
CA LYS A 50 3.15 52.08 -68.40
C LYS A 50 2.92 50.84 -69.26
N GLU A 51 3.54 50.79 -70.43
CA GLU A 51 3.47 49.65 -71.36
C GLU A 51 4.04 48.38 -70.69
N VAL A 52 5.25 48.48 -70.13
CA VAL A 52 5.91 47.36 -69.43
C VAL A 52 5.09 46.86 -68.24
N TYR A 53 4.46 47.77 -67.48
CA TYR A 53 3.61 47.40 -66.34
C TYR A 53 2.37 46.60 -66.78
N GLU A 54 1.69 47.05 -67.84
CA GLU A 54 0.51 46.37 -68.38
C GLU A 54 0.88 44.99 -68.94
N GLU A 55 2.02 44.87 -69.61
CA GLU A 55 2.54 43.62 -70.15
C GLU A 55 2.91 42.62 -69.05
N ARG A 56 3.68 43.03 -68.04
CA ARG A 56 3.98 42.20 -66.86
C ARG A 56 2.69 41.67 -66.22
N THR A 57 1.68 42.52 -66.12
CA THR A 57 0.38 42.14 -65.57
C THR A 57 -0.31 41.08 -66.43
N ARG A 58 -0.24 41.18 -67.77
CA ARG A 58 -0.75 40.16 -68.70
C ARG A 58 0.01 38.84 -68.57
N PHE A 59 1.35 38.87 -68.49
CA PHE A 59 2.17 37.67 -68.29
C PHE A 59 1.87 36.97 -66.96
N ASN A 60 1.74 37.73 -65.87
CA ASN A 60 1.39 37.16 -64.56
C ASN A 60 0.01 36.48 -64.60
N LYS A 61 -0.97 37.08 -65.29
CA LYS A 61 -2.29 36.45 -65.50
C LYS A 61 -2.19 35.16 -66.32
N LEU A 62 -1.37 35.15 -67.38
CA LEU A 62 -1.13 33.96 -68.19
C LEU A 62 -0.51 32.83 -67.37
N ILE A 63 0.55 33.12 -66.59
CA ILE A 63 1.19 32.16 -65.69
C ILE A 63 0.17 31.56 -64.72
N GLY A 64 -0.64 32.40 -64.07
CA GLY A 64 -1.68 31.94 -63.15
C GLY A 64 -2.74 31.07 -63.83
N GLY A 65 -3.15 31.42 -65.05
CA GLY A 65 -4.09 30.62 -65.85
C GLY A 65 -3.54 29.24 -66.21
N LEU A 66 -2.29 29.17 -66.67
CA LEU A 66 -1.61 27.92 -67.00
C LEU A 66 -1.40 27.02 -65.76
N ASP A 67 -1.02 27.60 -64.62
CA ASP A 67 -0.88 26.84 -63.38
C ASP A 67 -2.24 26.32 -62.87
N THR A 68 -3.31 27.10 -63.03
CA THR A 68 -4.67 26.67 -62.69
C THR A 68 -5.11 25.50 -63.56
N GLN A 69 -4.92 25.60 -64.89
CA GLN A 69 -5.22 24.50 -65.82
C GLN A 69 -4.42 23.24 -65.50
N ARG A 70 -3.12 23.38 -65.19
CA ARG A 70 -2.27 22.26 -64.75
C ARG A 70 -2.82 21.58 -63.51
N LYS A 71 -3.22 22.35 -62.49
CA LYS A 71 -3.78 21.85 -61.23
C LYS A 71 -5.13 21.16 -61.45
N ASP A 72 -6.02 21.75 -62.25
CA ASP A 72 -7.33 21.17 -62.55
C ASP A 72 -7.20 19.85 -63.30
N PHE A 73 -6.32 19.79 -64.31
CA PHE A 73 -6.05 18.55 -65.04
C PHE A 73 -5.48 17.46 -64.13
N ASN A 74 -4.51 17.81 -63.27
CA ASN A 74 -3.96 16.89 -62.28
C ASN A 74 -5.04 16.39 -61.30
N ARG A 75 -5.99 17.24 -60.91
CA ARG A 75 -7.11 16.82 -60.07
C ARG A 75 -7.97 15.79 -60.78
N GLN A 76 -8.38 16.06 -62.03
CA GLN A 76 -9.23 15.16 -62.82
C GLN A 76 -8.60 13.79 -63.04
N ILE A 77 -7.29 13.71 -63.32
CA ILE A 77 -6.60 12.42 -63.49
C ILE A 77 -6.59 11.62 -62.17
N ASN A 78 -6.44 12.30 -61.03
CA ASN A 78 -6.30 11.63 -59.74
C ASN A 78 -7.65 11.33 -59.05
N GLU A 79 -8.73 11.97 -59.47
CA GLU A 79 -10.06 11.84 -58.87
C GLU A 79 -10.61 10.40 -58.95
N PRO A 80 -10.57 9.69 -60.11
CA PRO A 80 -11.00 8.30 -60.18
C PRO A 80 -10.23 7.36 -59.24
N ALA A 81 -8.92 7.59 -59.08
CA ALA A 81 -8.09 6.80 -58.17
C ALA A 81 -8.46 7.04 -56.70
N LYS A 82 -8.72 8.30 -56.32
CA LYS A 82 -9.18 8.64 -54.96
C LYS A 82 -10.57 8.09 -54.67
N ASP A 83 -11.47 8.15 -55.64
CA ASP A 83 -12.82 7.62 -55.50
C ASP A 83 -12.81 6.09 -55.35
N PHE A 84 -11.97 5.39 -56.11
CA PHE A 84 -11.76 3.96 -55.95
C PHE A 84 -11.19 3.60 -54.57
N ASP A 85 -10.12 4.27 -54.12
CA ASP A 85 -9.54 4.05 -52.78
C ASP A 85 -10.58 4.28 -51.67
N LYS A 86 -11.35 5.36 -51.78
CA LYS A 86 -12.44 5.66 -50.84
C LYS A 86 -13.51 4.57 -50.86
N TRP A 87 -13.94 4.13 -52.05
CA TRP A 87 -14.94 3.07 -52.18
C TRP A 87 -14.45 1.75 -51.57
N VAL A 88 -13.22 1.31 -51.86
CA VAL A 88 -12.65 0.08 -51.27
C VAL A 88 -12.62 0.18 -49.75
N LYS A 89 -12.09 1.28 -49.20
CA LYS A 89 -12.01 1.49 -47.75
C LYS A 89 -13.39 1.52 -47.10
N GLU A 90 -14.31 2.30 -47.64
CA GLU A 90 -15.59 2.56 -46.98
C GLU A 90 -16.64 1.48 -47.21
N LYS A 91 -16.67 0.85 -48.39
CA LYS A 91 -17.73 -0.08 -48.79
C LYS A 91 -17.30 -1.54 -48.72
N ILE A 92 -16.01 -1.83 -48.75
CA ILE A 92 -15.49 -3.20 -48.74
C ILE A 92 -14.79 -3.50 -47.42
N ILE A 93 -13.72 -2.76 -47.09
CA ILE A 93 -12.88 -3.04 -45.91
C ILE A 93 -13.64 -2.79 -44.60
N LYS A 94 -14.19 -1.57 -44.40
CA LYS A 94 -14.87 -1.21 -43.14
C LYS A 94 -16.00 -2.17 -42.74
N PRO A 95 -16.90 -2.62 -43.65
CA PRO A 95 -17.92 -3.59 -43.28
C PRO A 95 -17.35 -4.96 -42.87
N ILE A 96 -16.26 -5.41 -43.50
CA ILE A 96 -15.59 -6.67 -43.15
C ILE A 96 -14.92 -6.54 -41.77
N GLU A 97 -14.24 -5.42 -41.50
CA GLU A 97 -13.67 -5.12 -40.18
C GLU A 97 -14.75 -5.15 -39.11
N ALA A 98 -15.87 -4.45 -39.32
CA ALA A 98 -16.98 -4.42 -38.36
C ALA A 98 -17.54 -5.81 -38.03
N VAL A 99 -17.69 -6.68 -39.04
CA VAL A 99 -18.13 -8.07 -38.82
C VAL A 99 -17.06 -8.88 -38.09
N THR A 100 -15.79 -8.71 -38.45
CA THR A 100 -14.66 -9.41 -37.81
C THR A 100 -14.49 -9.01 -36.35
N ASP A 101 -14.69 -7.73 -36.04
CA ASP A 101 -14.69 -7.22 -34.67
C ASP A 101 -15.84 -7.82 -33.86
N ALA A 102 -17.05 -7.87 -34.43
CA ALA A 102 -18.20 -8.49 -33.78
C ALA A 102 -17.99 -10.00 -33.53
N MET A 103 -17.41 -10.72 -34.50
CA MET A 103 -17.02 -12.12 -34.34
C MET A 103 -15.99 -12.28 -33.23
N SER A 104 -14.96 -11.44 -33.20
CA SER A 104 -13.90 -11.46 -32.18
C SER A 104 -14.46 -11.19 -30.79
N ALA A 105 -15.36 -10.21 -30.66
CA ALA A 105 -16.06 -9.94 -29.41
C ALA A 105 -16.92 -11.14 -28.95
N GLY A 106 -17.64 -11.78 -29.87
CA GLY A 106 -18.42 -12.98 -29.58
C GLY A 106 -17.56 -14.17 -29.13
N LEU A 107 -16.42 -14.40 -29.80
CA LEU A 107 -15.46 -15.43 -29.41
C LEU A 107 -14.86 -15.16 -28.02
N ASN A 108 -14.41 -13.94 -27.77
CA ASN A 108 -13.87 -13.54 -26.47
C ASN A 108 -14.90 -13.69 -25.34
N ALA A 109 -16.18 -13.37 -25.62
CA ALA A 109 -17.25 -13.55 -24.64
C ALA A 109 -17.49 -15.03 -24.30
N ILE A 110 -17.41 -15.91 -25.31
CA ILE A 110 -17.50 -17.36 -25.09
C ILE A 110 -16.29 -17.83 -24.27
N ASP A 111 -15.07 -17.48 -24.68
CA ASP A 111 -13.84 -17.87 -23.99
C ASP A 111 -13.81 -17.42 -22.52
N GLU A 112 -14.27 -16.20 -22.24
CA GLU A 112 -14.37 -15.69 -20.88
C GLU A 112 -15.47 -16.39 -20.08
N HIS A 113 -16.63 -16.65 -20.68
CA HIS A 113 -17.66 -17.45 -20.03
C HIS A 113 -17.16 -18.85 -19.68
N GLU A 114 -16.44 -19.52 -20.59
CA GLU A 114 -15.82 -20.81 -20.29
C GLU A 114 -14.78 -20.69 -19.16
N ARG A 115 -14.02 -19.59 -19.10
CA ARG A 115 -13.07 -19.34 -18.02
C ARG A 115 -13.79 -19.20 -16.68
N LEU A 116 -14.85 -18.40 -16.61
CA LEU A 116 -15.64 -18.21 -15.40
C LEU A 116 -16.27 -19.51 -14.90
N MET A 117 -16.78 -20.35 -15.81
CA MET A 117 -17.28 -21.69 -15.45
C MET A 117 -16.18 -22.58 -14.85
N ARG A 118 -14.94 -22.51 -15.37
CA ARG A 118 -13.81 -23.24 -14.77
C ARG A 118 -13.42 -22.68 -13.40
N VAL A 119 -13.40 -21.35 -13.24
CA VAL A 119 -13.17 -20.70 -11.95
C VAL A 119 -14.21 -21.12 -10.92
N ASP A 120 -15.49 -21.17 -11.31
CA ASP A 120 -16.59 -21.60 -10.45
C ASP A 120 -16.44 -23.04 -9.94
N VAL A 121 -16.04 -23.95 -10.84
CA VAL A 121 -15.72 -25.34 -10.49
C VAL A 121 -14.56 -25.39 -9.50
N VAL A 122 -13.46 -24.69 -9.76
CA VAL A 122 -12.28 -24.66 -8.89
C VAL A 122 -12.62 -24.10 -7.52
N ARG A 123 -13.33 -22.96 -7.48
CA ARG A 123 -13.81 -22.32 -6.25
C ARG A 123 -14.62 -23.31 -5.42
N THR A 124 -15.69 -23.86 -5.99
CA THR A 124 -16.57 -24.81 -5.30
C THR A 124 -15.77 -26.01 -4.78
N THR A 125 -14.86 -26.53 -5.59
CA THR A 125 -14.00 -27.68 -5.25
C THR A 125 -13.09 -27.39 -4.05
N PHE A 126 -12.47 -26.20 -3.98
CA PHE A 126 -11.67 -25.77 -2.83
C PHE A 126 -12.54 -25.48 -1.60
N GLU A 127 -13.64 -24.74 -1.77
CA GLU A 127 -14.54 -24.38 -0.67
C GLU A 127 -15.13 -25.61 0.02
N ASP A 128 -15.53 -26.63 -0.75
CA ASP A 128 -16.05 -27.89 -0.22
C ASP A 128 -14.99 -28.66 0.58
N ARG A 129 -13.75 -28.71 0.07
CA ARG A 129 -12.61 -29.33 0.77
C ARG A 129 -12.28 -28.59 2.07
N CYS A 130 -12.21 -27.26 2.03
CA CYS A 130 -11.96 -26.44 3.21
C CYS A 130 -13.06 -26.64 4.24
N MET A 131 -14.33 -26.66 3.81
CA MET A 131 -15.47 -26.89 4.70
C MET A 131 -15.36 -28.26 5.38
N PHE A 132 -14.98 -29.31 4.65
CA PHE A 132 -14.77 -30.64 5.23
C PHE A 132 -13.60 -30.67 6.23
N ALA A 133 -12.53 -29.93 5.94
CA ALA A 133 -11.35 -29.82 6.81
C ALA A 133 -11.52 -28.82 7.97
N GLY A 134 -12.63 -28.07 8.04
CA GLY A 134 -12.82 -27.02 9.06
C GLY A 134 -11.92 -25.78 8.86
N ILE A 135 -11.45 -25.56 7.63
CA ILE A 135 -10.63 -24.43 7.20
C ILE A 135 -11.54 -23.33 6.61
N GLU A 136 -11.14 -22.07 6.68
CA GLU A 136 -11.86 -20.97 6.06
C GLU A 136 -12.02 -21.20 4.53
N LYS A 137 -13.23 -21.02 4.00
CA LYS A 137 -13.55 -21.28 2.58
C LYS A 137 -12.68 -20.48 1.59
N SER A 138 -12.33 -19.26 1.98
CA SER A 138 -11.54 -18.31 1.19
C SER A 138 -10.03 -18.56 1.23
N THR A 139 -9.55 -19.55 1.99
CA THR A 139 -8.10 -19.76 2.23
C THR A 139 -7.30 -19.92 0.94
N PHE A 140 -7.89 -20.53 -0.10
CA PHE A 140 -7.24 -20.75 -1.40
C PHE A 140 -7.77 -19.84 -2.52
N ALA A 141 -8.39 -18.70 -2.18
CA ALA A 141 -8.96 -17.79 -3.18
C ALA A 141 -7.94 -17.25 -4.18
N ASP A 142 -6.68 -17.10 -3.77
CA ASP A 142 -5.53 -16.74 -4.62
C ASP A 142 -5.26 -17.77 -5.72
N LYS A 143 -5.69 -19.03 -5.54
CA LYS A 143 -5.41 -20.15 -6.45
C LYS A 143 -6.50 -20.39 -7.48
N TYR A 144 -7.64 -19.73 -7.38
CA TYR A 144 -8.79 -20.03 -8.25
C TYR A 144 -8.48 -19.80 -9.72
N ASP A 145 -7.84 -18.67 -10.05
CA ASP A 145 -7.48 -18.36 -11.43
C ASP A 145 -6.37 -19.29 -11.95
N GLU A 146 -5.37 -19.61 -11.12
CA GLU A 146 -4.29 -20.53 -11.49
C GLU A 146 -4.85 -21.92 -11.87
N TYR A 147 -5.68 -22.50 -11.02
CA TYR A 147 -6.26 -23.83 -11.24
C TYR A 147 -7.38 -23.83 -12.29
N SER A 148 -7.88 -22.66 -12.72
CA SER A 148 -8.89 -22.52 -13.79
C SER A 148 -8.34 -22.77 -15.20
N LEU A 149 -7.02 -22.93 -15.36
CA LEU A 149 -6.40 -23.17 -16.66
C LEU A 149 -6.85 -24.50 -17.28
N LYS A 150 -7.05 -24.52 -18.60
CA LYS A 150 -7.53 -25.70 -19.36
C LYS A 150 -6.71 -26.98 -19.08
N LYS A 151 -5.42 -26.86 -18.73
CA LYS A 151 -4.53 -27.99 -18.42
C LYS A 151 -4.96 -28.80 -17.18
N TYR A 152 -5.73 -28.22 -16.26
CA TYR A 152 -6.20 -28.86 -15.03
C TYR A 152 -7.55 -29.59 -15.21
N PHE A 153 -8.22 -29.39 -16.34
CA PHE A 153 -9.53 -29.97 -16.65
C PHE A 153 -9.41 -31.15 -17.62
N LYS A 154 -10.37 -32.07 -17.55
CA LYS A 154 -10.54 -33.11 -18.57
C LYS A 154 -10.95 -32.45 -19.90
N THR A 155 -10.41 -32.94 -21.01
CA THR A 155 -10.67 -32.38 -22.34
C THR A 155 -12.17 -32.34 -22.64
N GLY A 156 -12.69 -31.14 -22.95
CA GLY A 156 -14.09 -30.93 -23.32
C GLY A 156 -15.09 -31.03 -22.16
N LYS A 157 -14.63 -31.03 -20.90
CA LYS A 157 -15.50 -31.11 -19.72
C LYS A 157 -15.10 -30.08 -18.66
N TYR A 158 -16.09 -29.62 -17.89
CA TYR A 158 -15.90 -28.82 -16.68
C TYR A 158 -15.66 -29.71 -15.46
N GLU A 159 -14.79 -30.71 -15.61
CA GLU A 159 -14.39 -31.63 -14.55
C GLU A 159 -12.88 -31.57 -14.38
N LEU A 160 -12.41 -31.38 -13.15
CA LEU A 160 -10.99 -31.42 -12.83
C LEU A 160 -10.41 -32.82 -13.04
N LYS A 161 -9.11 -32.87 -13.38
CA LYS A 161 -8.36 -34.13 -13.46
C LYS A 161 -8.12 -34.67 -12.05
N ASN A 162 -8.01 -36.00 -11.93
CA ASN A 162 -7.67 -36.63 -10.65
C ASN A 162 -6.35 -36.12 -10.08
N THR A 163 -5.31 -35.96 -10.92
CA THR A 163 -4.02 -35.39 -10.49
C THR A 163 -4.16 -34.00 -9.89
N THR A 164 -5.08 -33.19 -10.41
CA THR A 164 -5.35 -31.85 -9.88
C THR A 164 -6.11 -31.92 -8.56
N LEU A 165 -7.07 -32.85 -8.44
CA LEU A 165 -7.78 -33.08 -7.19
C LEU A 165 -6.80 -33.55 -6.10
N ASP A 166 -5.87 -34.45 -6.43
CA ASP A 166 -4.83 -34.93 -5.51
C ASP A 166 -3.90 -33.78 -5.05
N GLU A 167 -3.52 -32.88 -5.96
CA GLU A 167 -2.76 -31.66 -5.63
C GLU A 167 -3.55 -30.74 -4.68
N MET A 168 -4.84 -30.50 -4.97
CA MET A 168 -5.70 -29.69 -4.12
C MET A 168 -5.90 -30.32 -2.73
N ASP A 169 -6.05 -31.64 -2.66
CA ASP A 169 -6.14 -32.38 -1.39
C ASP A 169 -4.86 -32.24 -0.58
N GLY A 170 -3.68 -32.29 -1.22
CA GLY A 170 -2.40 -32.04 -0.58
C GLY A 170 -2.26 -30.62 -0.01
N LEU A 171 -2.73 -29.61 -0.74
CA LEU A 171 -2.73 -28.23 -0.25
C LEU A 171 -3.64 -28.05 0.97
N VAL A 172 -4.87 -28.58 0.90
CA VAL A 172 -5.84 -28.51 2.01
C VAL A 172 -5.31 -29.26 3.23
N LEU A 173 -4.69 -30.43 3.05
CA LEU A 173 -4.09 -31.19 4.14
C LEU A 173 -2.94 -30.42 4.81
N SER A 174 -2.07 -29.80 4.03
CA SER A 174 -0.98 -28.98 4.58
C SER A 174 -1.50 -27.81 5.42
N GLU A 175 -2.57 -27.16 4.97
CA GLU A 175 -3.19 -26.04 5.69
C GLU A 175 -3.93 -26.53 6.94
N PHE A 176 -4.57 -27.70 6.87
CA PHE A 176 -5.18 -28.37 8.02
C PHE A 176 -4.14 -28.66 9.10
N ASP A 177 -3.01 -29.27 8.73
CA ASP A 177 -1.93 -29.61 9.66
C ASP A 177 -1.37 -28.34 10.33
N ALA A 178 -1.18 -27.26 9.56
CA ALA A 178 -0.72 -25.97 10.09
C ALA A 178 -1.74 -25.36 11.08
N LEU A 179 -3.04 -25.46 10.78
CA LEU A 179 -4.10 -24.98 11.66
C LEU A 179 -4.17 -25.79 12.96
N GLU A 180 -4.03 -27.11 12.89
CA GLU A 180 -4.01 -27.98 14.07
C GLU A 180 -2.76 -27.73 14.92
N GLU A 181 -1.59 -27.55 14.31
CA GLU A 181 -0.36 -27.16 15.02
C GLU A 181 -0.55 -25.81 15.72
N TYR A 182 -1.15 -24.83 15.04
CA TYR A 182 -1.45 -23.52 15.62
C TYR A 182 -2.39 -23.62 16.83
N LYS A 183 -3.45 -24.43 16.75
CA LYS A 183 -4.35 -24.69 17.90
C LYS A 183 -3.62 -25.36 19.05
N ALA A 184 -2.80 -26.37 18.77
CA ALA A 184 -2.00 -27.06 19.78
C ALA A 184 -1.01 -26.12 20.46
N ASN A 185 -0.35 -25.25 19.71
CA ASN A 185 0.55 -24.23 20.25
C ASN A 185 -0.19 -23.24 21.16
N LYS A 186 -1.38 -22.77 20.75
CA LYS A 186 -2.22 -21.90 21.58
C LYS A 186 -2.65 -22.58 22.87
N GLN A 187 -3.04 -23.85 22.80
CA GLN A 187 -3.38 -24.65 23.99
C GLN A 187 -2.17 -24.82 24.92
N ALA A 188 -0.99 -25.15 24.39
CA ALA A 188 0.23 -25.28 25.19
C ALA A 188 0.59 -23.99 25.94
N ILE A 189 0.41 -22.83 25.29
CA ILE A 189 0.59 -21.51 25.94
C ILE A 189 -0.44 -21.31 27.06
N GLN A 190 -1.71 -21.66 26.84
CA GLN A 190 -2.75 -21.54 27.87
C GLN A 190 -2.46 -22.41 29.09
N GLU A 191 -2.10 -23.68 28.88
CA GLU A 191 -1.75 -24.62 29.93
C GLU A 191 -0.51 -24.15 30.71
N GLN A 192 0.54 -23.70 30.01
CA GLN A 192 1.74 -23.20 30.66
C GLN A 192 1.50 -21.90 31.44
N ALA A 193 0.64 -21.02 30.93
CA ALA A 193 0.30 -19.76 31.58
C ALA A 193 -0.47 -20.03 32.88
N GLN A 194 -1.40 -21.00 32.85
CA GLN A 194 -2.10 -21.47 34.02
C GLN A 194 -1.15 -22.08 35.06
N GLU A 195 -0.16 -22.89 34.64
CA GLU A 195 0.85 -23.47 35.55
C GLU A 195 1.69 -22.39 36.25
N TYR A 196 1.97 -21.28 35.56
CA TYR A 196 2.77 -20.18 36.10
C TYR A 196 1.96 -19.08 36.80
N ASP A 197 0.64 -19.22 36.90
CA ASP A 197 -0.27 -18.16 37.36
C ASP A 197 -0.10 -16.84 36.59
N LEU A 198 0.15 -16.93 35.28
CA LEU A 198 0.33 -15.79 34.37
C LEU A 198 -0.86 -15.64 33.40
N PRO A 199 -1.17 -14.42 32.92
CA PRO A 199 -2.20 -14.22 31.91
C PRO A 199 -1.74 -14.68 30.52
N ALA A 200 -2.55 -15.53 29.86
CA ALA A 200 -2.18 -16.14 28.57
C ALA A 200 -2.25 -15.18 27.37
N ASP A 201 -3.12 -14.18 27.39
CA ASP A 201 -3.49 -13.39 26.20
C ASP A 201 -2.29 -12.70 25.52
N SER A 202 -1.35 -12.17 26.30
CA SER A 202 -0.16 -11.51 25.75
C SER A 202 0.76 -12.50 25.01
N TYR A 203 0.85 -13.73 25.48
CA TYR A 203 1.67 -14.77 24.88
C TYR A 203 1.00 -15.36 23.63
N ILE A 204 -0.33 -15.49 23.64
CA ILE A 204 -1.12 -15.88 22.46
C ILE A 204 -0.96 -14.85 21.35
N ARG A 205 -0.99 -13.55 21.67
CA ARG A 205 -0.76 -12.49 20.69
C ARG A 205 0.64 -12.57 20.05
N HIS A 206 1.65 -12.98 20.81
CA HIS A 206 2.97 -13.23 20.25
C HIS A 206 3.02 -14.43 19.30
N LEU A 207 2.21 -15.46 19.52
CA LEU A 207 2.03 -16.56 18.57
C LEU A 207 1.34 -16.06 17.29
N GLU A 208 0.32 -15.22 17.43
CA GLU A 208 -0.39 -14.57 16.31
C GLU A 208 0.54 -13.67 15.48
N ASP A 209 1.49 -12.98 16.14
CA ASP A 209 2.53 -12.17 15.50
C ASP A 209 3.65 -13.02 14.87
N GLY A 210 3.58 -14.35 14.95
CA GLY A 210 4.51 -15.28 14.31
C GLY A 210 5.74 -15.68 15.14
N LYS A 211 5.76 -15.42 16.46
CA LYS A 211 6.82 -15.98 17.33
C LYS A 211 6.66 -17.48 17.50
N SER A 212 7.79 -18.19 17.59
CA SER A 212 7.79 -19.62 17.83
C SER A 212 7.29 -19.95 19.24
N LEU A 213 6.64 -21.11 19.40
CA LEU A 213 6.23 -21.61 20.73
C LEU A 213 7.41 -21.64 21.70
N VAL A 214 8.59 -22.06 21.24
CA VAL A 214 9.80 -22.15 22.08
C VAL A 214 10.20 -20.79 22.64
N ASP A 215 10.15 -19.73 21.83
CA ASP A 215 10.53 -18.39 22.30
C ASP A 215 9.48 -17.82 23.25
N ILE A 216 8.20 -18.11 23.01
CA ILE A 216 7.11 -17.74 23.91
C ILE A 216 7.28 -18.43 25.27
N LEU A 217 7.56 -19.74 25.30
CA LEU A 217 7.79 -20.47 26.55
C LEU A 217 8.99 -19.93 27.35
N LYS A 218 10.05 -19.46 26.67
CA LYS A 218 11.19 -18.78 27.33
C LYS A 218 10.77 -17.43 27.95
N MET A 219 9.94 -16.66 27.26
CA MET A 219 9.40 -15.40 27.81
C MET A 219 8.59 -15.69 29.07
N MET A 220 7.66 -16.63 29.01
CA MET A 220 6.81 -17.02 30.15
C MET A 220 7.65 -17.45 31.35
N LYS A 221 8.73 -18.22 31.13
CA LYS A 221 9.64 -18.62 32.21
C LYS A 221 10.34 -17.41 32.85
N THR A 222 10.78 -16.45 32.03
CA THR A 222 11.45 -15.23 32.52
C THR A 222 10.50 -14.38 33.36
N ASP A 223 9.27 -14.21 32.90
CA ASP A 223 8.24 -13.44 33.61
C ASP A 223 7.84 -14.12 34.92
N ARG A 224 7.72 -15.45 34.94
CA ARG A 224 7.52 -16.23 36.16
C ARG A 224 8.64 -16.00 37.18
N ASP A 225 9.90 -16.11 36.75
CA ASP A 225 11.06 -15.94 37.64
C ASP A 225 11.11 -14.51 38.20
N ALA A 226 10.77 -13.51 37.38
CA ALA A 226 10.66 -12.12 37.83
C ALA A 226 9.51 -11.93 38.84
N GLU A 227 8.36 -12.58 38.64
CA GLU A 227 7.22 -12.46 39.54
C GLU A 227 7.47 -13.14 40.89
N ILE A 228 8.15 -14.30 40.89
CA ILE A 228 8.61 -14.95 42.13
C ILE A 228 9.57 -14.02 42.88
N ALA A 229 10.59 -13.47 42.21
CA ALA A 229 11.55 -12.55 42.83
C ALA A 229 10.87 -11.29 43.38
N ARG A 230 9.85 -10.76 42.69
CA ARG A 230 9.06 -9.62 43.18
C ARG A 230 8.24 -9.95 44.43
N LYS A 231 7.60 -11.13 44.46
CA LYS A 231 6.85 -11.59 45.65
C LYS A 231 7.78 -11.77 46.84
N GLU A 232 8.92 -12.46 46.66
CA GLU A 232 9.93 -12.64 47.71
C GLU A 232 10.45 -11.28 48.23
N GLN A 233 10.76 -10.35 47.32
CA GLN A 233 11.23 -9.01 47.69
C GLN A 233 10.19 -8.21 48.49
N LYS A 234 8.90 -8.31 48.12
CA LYS A 234 7.79 -7.69 48.86
C LYS A 234 7.65 -8.30 50.25
N GLU A 235 7.68 -9.62 50.38
CA GLU A 235 7.61 -10.30 51.69
C GLU A 235 8.77 -9.90 52.61
N ILE A 236 9.99 -9.80 52.09
CA ILE A 236 11.16 -9.33 52.86
C ILE A 236 10.96 -7.88 53.33
N GLN A 237 10.46 -7.00 52.45
CA GLN A 237 10.19 -5.61 52.80
C GLN A 237 9.07 -5.48 53.83
N GLU A 238 8.00 -6.28 53.72
CA GLU A 238 6.90 -6.29 54.68
C GLU A 238 7.35 -6.79 56.06
N LYS A 239 8.14 -7.87 56.12
CA LYS A 239 8.73 -8.36 57.39
C LYS A 239 9.65 -7.30 58.02
N ALA A 240 10.53 -6.68 57.24
CA ALA A 240 11.40 -5.62 57.74
C ALA A 240 10.62 -4.38 58.21
N LYS A 241 9.54 -4.00 57.52
CA LYS A 241 8.64 -2.93 57.96
C LYS A 241 7.93 -3.29 59.26
N ALA A 242 7.42 -4.51 59.38
CA ALA A 242 6.75 -5.01 60.58
C ALA A 242 7.70 -5.02 61.79
N GLU A 243 8.91 -5.55 61.64
CA GLU A 243 9.93 -5.55 62.71
C GLU A 243 10.30 -4.13 63.15
N ARG A 244 10.47 -3.19 62.20
CA ARG A 244 10.74 -1.78 62.51
C ARG A 244 9.57 -1.12 63.25
N LEU A 245 8.33 -1.41 62.86
CA LEU A 245 7.12 -0.93 63.54
C LEU A 245 7.04 -1.46 64.98
N GLU A 246 7.37 -2.73 65.20
CA GLU A 246 7.44 -3.32 66.54
C GLU A 246 8.54 -2.70 67.40
N GLU A 247 9.72 -2.43 66.84
CA GLU A 247 10.82 -1.78 67.55
C GLU A 247 10.46 -0.34 67.95
N ILE A 248 9.81 0.43 67.07
CA ILE A 248 9.27 1.76 67.37
C ILE A 248 8.22 1.68 68.49
N ALA A 249 7.30 0.71 68.44
CA ALA A 249 6.30 0.53 69.48
C ALA A 249 6.91 0.14 70.84
N GLN A 250 7.94 -0.70 70.85
CA GLN A 250 8.68 -1.05 72.06
C GLN A 250 9.47 0.13 72.62
N SER A 251 10.10 0.93 71.74
CA SER A 251 10.81 2.15 72.12
C SER A 251 9.86 3.21 72.68
N ALA A 252 8.68 3.40 72.08
CA ALA A 252 7.63 4.27 72.60
C ALA A 252 7.15 3.83 74.00
N LYS A 253 6.97 2.53 74.24
CA LYS A 253 6.65 2.00 75.58
C LYS A 253 7.78 2.20 76.59
N LYS A 254 9.04 2.02 76.18
CA LYS A 254 10.21 2.28 77.06
C LYS A 254 10.38 3.76 77.38
N ASN A 255 10.16 4.66 76.41
CA ASN A 255 10.20 6.11 76.62
C ASN A 255 9.01 6.61 77.46
N ALA A 256 7.83 6.01 77.32
CA ALA A 256 6.70 6.27 78.22
C ALA A 256 7.02 5.88 79.69
N ASN A 257 7.84 4.86 79.91
CA ASN A 257 8.32 4.46 81.24
C ASN A 257 9.58 5.22 81.72
N ALA A 258 10.31 5.93 80.83
CA ALA A 258 11.52 6.68 81.17
C ALA A 258 11.26 8.15 81.55
N ASN A 259 10.03 8.65 81.38
CA ASN A 259 9.58 9.94 81.92
C ASN A 259 8.89 9.75 83.29
N ILE A 260 9.65 9.27 84.28
CA ILE A 260 9.33 9.53 85.69
C ILE A 260 10.19 10.72 86.13
N LYS A 261 9.62 11.92 86.04
CA LYS A 261 10.07 13.07 86.82
C LYS A 261 8.92 13.54 87.70
N ALA A 262 9.20 13.47 88.99
CA ALA A 262 8.60 14.16 90.14
C ALA A 262 7.41 15.07 89.82
N TYR A 263 6.25 14.69 90.36
CA TYR A 263 5.13 15.58 90.66
C TYR A 263 5.35 16.11 92.08
N ASP A 264 5.51 17.43 92.24
CA ASP A 264 5.40 18.14 93.52
C ASP A 264 4.10 18.94 93.50
N ALA A 265 3.29 18.78 94.54
CA ALA A 265 1.86 19.03 94.55
C ALA A 265 1.43 20.31 95.28
N GLU A 266 2.34 21.26 95.56
CA GLU A 266 2.01 22.33 96.51
C GLU A 266 2.26 23.79 96.11
N THR A 267 2.68 24.13 94.89
CA THR A 267 2.66 25.53 94.44
C THR A 267 2.47 25.64 92.93
N GLY A 268 1.24 25.88 92.49
CA GLY A 268 0.88 26.05 91.08
C GLY A 268 1.27 27.41 90.50
N GLU A 269 2.53 27.54 90.04
CA GLU A 269 2.95 28.57 89.07
C GLU A 269 3.84 27.97 87.97
N ILE A 270 3.61 28.45 86.74
CA ILE A 270 4.29 28.07 85.48
C ILE A 270 5.44 29.06 85.25
N LEU A 271 6.60 28.60 84.80
CA LEU A 271 7.62 29.50 84.23
C LEU A 271 7.97 29.10 82.79
N GLU A 272 7.80 30.10 81.93
CA GLU A 272 8.16 30.20 80.52
C GLU A 272 9.65 29.97 80.21
N GLN A 273 9.86 29.61 78.94
CA GLN A 273 10.99 29.92 78.07
C GLN A 273 12.42 29.65 78.55
N GLY A 274 13.02 28.63 77.94
CA GLY A 274 14.45 28.50 77.77
C GLY A 274 14.75 27.86 76.41
N THR A 275 14.97 28.70 75.40
CA THR A 275 15.52 28.31 74.10
C THR A 275 16.91 27.74 74.31
N ILE A 276 17.15 26.46 74.00
CA ILE A 276 18.51 25.94 73.81
C ILE A 276 18.50 25.02 72.58
N THR A 277 19.15 25.54 71.55
CA THR A 277 19.73 24.93 70.35
C THR A 277 20.25 23.50 70.58
N PRO A 278 19.96 22.53 69.70
CA PRO A 278 20.71 21.27 69.69
C PRO A 278 22.05 21.47 68.96
N GLU A 279 23.16 21.31 69.67
CA GLU A 279 24.44 20.93 69.07
C GLU A 279 24.33 19.53 68.42
N PRO A 280 24.96 19.30 67.26
CA PRO A 280 24.86 18.05 66.53
C PRO A 280 25.82 17.01 67.08
N GLN A 281 25.31 15.93 67.68
CA GLN A 281 26.11 14.72 67.88
C GLN A 281 26.03 13.82 66.65
N ASN A 282 27.04 14.02 65.80
CA ASN A 282 27.59 13.05 64.88
C ASN A 282 27.76 11.69 65.57
N ASN A 283 27.11 10.65 65.06
CA ASN A 283 27.61 9.29 65.09
C ASN A 283 27.20 8.61 63.79
N ALA A 284 28.02 8.83 62.77
CA ALA A 284 27.97 8.10 61.51
C ALA A 284 28.26 6.61 61.78
N ARG A 285 27.26 5.76 61.54
CA ARG A 285 27.53 4.37 61.16
C ARG A 285 28.01 4.39 59.71
N GLU A 286 29.18 3.82 59.47
CA GLU A 286 29.72 3.56 58.14
C GLU A 286 28.72 2.70 57.34
N VAL A 287 27.99 3.35 56.44
CA VAL A 287 27.32 2.69 55.33
C VAL A 287 28.32 2.70 54.18
N ALA A 288 28.44 1.57 53.48
CA ALA A 288 29.27 1.44 52.29
C ALA A 288 29.02 2.64 51.34
N LYS A 289 30.12 3.30 50.92
CA LYS A 289 30.09 4.38 49.94
C LYS A 289 29.57 3.85 48.61
N PHE A 290 28.26 3.95 48.39
CA PHE A 290 27.73 4.14 47.06
C PHE A 290 27.93 5.62 46.74
N GLU A 291 28.75 5.95 45.74
CA GLU A 291 28.72 7.31 45.20
C GLU A 291 27.35 7.48 44.53
N PRO A 292 26.44 8.34 45.04
CA PRO A 292 25.21 8.60 44.32
C PRO A 292 25.59 9.28 43.01
N SER A 293 25.22 8.67 41.89
CA SER A 293 25.21 9.34 40.59
C SER A 293 24.50 10.69 40.78
N LYS A 294 25.16 11.79 40.41
CA LYS A 294 24.59 13.14 40.59
C LYS A 294 23.19 13.16 39.96
N PRO A 295 22.15 13.62 40.69
CA PRO A 295 20.81 13.71 40.13
C PRO A 295 20.85 14.60 38.88
N LEU A 296 20.40 14.05 37.75
CA LEU A 296 20.29 14.79 36.50
C LEU A 296 18.99 15.58 36.53
N VAL A 297 19.10 16.89 36.75
CA VAL A 297 17.94 17.79 36.69
C VAL A 297 17.77 18.30 35.26
N LYS A 298 16.58 18.10 34.69
CA LYS A 298 16.19 18.61 33.37
C LYS A 298 14.85 19.30 33.50
N LEU A 299 14.74 20.47 32.90
CA LEU A 299 13.48 21.21 32.80
C LEU A 299 12.70 20.63 31.62
N VAL A 300 11.57 20.00 31.90
CA VAL A 300 10.72 19.32 30.91
C VAL A 300 9.32 19.90 30.99
N ARG A 301 8.79 20.38 29.86
CA ARG A 301 7.40 20.84 29.75
C ARG A 301 6.54 19.70 29.25
N LEU A 302 5.53 19.32 30.04
CA LEU A 302 4.55 18.30 29.70
C LEU A 302 3.22 18.98 29.38
N GLU A 303 2.69 18.77 28.18
CA GLU A 303 1.31 19.16 27.84
C GLU A 303 0.40 17.95 28.00
N LEU A 304 -0.43 17.96 29.04
CA LEU A 304 -1.38 16.89 29.34
C LEU A 304 -2.76 17.26 28.80
N HIS A 305 -3.22 16.55 27.78
CA HIS A 305 -4.51 16.81 27.12
C HIS A 305 -5.71 16.21 27.88
N GLY A 306 -5.47 15.33 28.85
CA GLY A 306 -6.46 14.66 29.69
C GLY A 306 -6.83 15.40 30.97
N GLY A 307 -6.35 16.63 31.18
CA GLY A 307 -6.74 17.46 32.32
C GLY A 307 -6.24 16.94 33.68
N LEU A 308 -6.99 17.26 34.75
CA LEU A 308 -6.56 17.02 36.15
C LEU A 308 -6.39 15.54 36.49
N GLU A 309 -7.27 14.68 35.99
CA GLU A 309 -7.19 13.23 36.22
C GLU A 309 -5.92 12.61 35.60
N GLN A 310 -5.51 13.09 34.42
CA GLN A 310 -4.24 12.68 33.81
C GLN A 310 -3.04 13.18 34.62
N TRP A 311 -3.13 14.38 35.21
CA TRP A 311 -2.08 14.93 36.05
C TRP A 311 -1.88 14.09 37.32
N GLU A 312 -2.95 13.77 38.05
CA GLU A 312 -2.88 12.95 39.27
C GLU A 312 -2.23 11.58 39.02
N ASN A 313 -2.65 10.87 37.97
CA ASN A 313 -2.04 9.59 37.59
C ASN A 313 -0.55 9.73 37.17
N THR A 314 -0.18 10.86 36.58
CA THR A 314 1.21 11.13 36.18
C THR A 314 2.09 11.41 37.40
N GLN A 315 1.56 12.12 38.41
CA GLN A 315 2.26 12.36 39.67
C GLN A 315 2.54 11.04 40.41
N GLU A 316 1.54 10.16 40.50
CA GLU A 316 1.68 8.83 41.12
C GLU A 316 2.77 8.01 40.40
N TYR A 317 2.76 8.00 39.06
CA TYR A 317 3.80 7.34 38.27
C TYR A 317 5.21 7.91 38.53
N PHE A 318 5.36 9.22 38.71
CA PHE A 318 6.66 9.83 39.01
C PHE A 318 7.16 9.45 40.41
N GLU A 319 6.29 9.44 41.41
CA GLU A 319 6.63 9.04 42.77
C GLU A 319 7.03 7.56 42.84
N ASP A 320 6.29 6.68 42.17
CA ASP A 320 6.57 5.24 42.09
C ASP A 320 7.91 4.91 41.43
N ASN A 321 8.37 5.78 40.53
CA ASN A 321 9.63 5.64 39.81
C ASN A 321 10.77 6.50 40.40
N PHE A 322 10.59 7.06 41.59
CA PHE A 322 11.58 7.93 42.27
C PHE A 322 12.01 9.14 41.43
N ILE A 323 11.11 9.66 40.59
CA ILE A 323 11.30 10.86 39.78
C ILE A 323 10.76 12.05 40.56
N GLY A 324 11.66 12.96 41.00
CA GLY A 324 11.24 14.24 41.56
C GLY A 324 10.70 15.17 40.48
N PHE A 325 9.56 15.80 40.73
CA PHE A 325 8.98 16.81 39.84
C PHE A 325 8.63 18.08 40.64
N GLU A 326 8.65 19.21 39.95
CA GLU A 326 8.17 20.49 40.47
C GLU A 326 7.24 21.12 39.42
N THR A 327 6.14 21.72 39.89
CA THR A 327 5.29 22.53 39.03
C THR A 327 5.81 23.95 39.07
N LEU A 328 6.21 24.46 37.91
CA LEU A 328 6.53 25.88 37.75
C LEU A 328 5.21 26.58 37.41
N GLU A 329 4.70 27.38 38.33
CA GLU A 329 3.60 28.31 38.05
C GLU A 329 4.11 29.39 37.09
N ASP A 330 3.36 29.67 36.01
CA ASP A 330 3.66 30.76 35.06
C ASP A 330 3.38 32.15 35.66
#